data_AF-A0A971BTQ3-F1
#
_entry.id   AF-A0A971BTQ3-F1
#
_cell.length_a   1.000
_cell.length_b   1.000
_cell.length_c   1.000
_cell.angle_alpha   90.00
_cell.angle_beta   90.00
_cell.angle_gamma   90.00
#
_symmetry.space_group_name_H-M   'P 1'
#
loop_
_entity.id
_entity.type
_entity.pdbx_description
1 polymer ?
#
loop_
_entity_poly.entity_id
_entity_poly.type
_entity_poly.pdbx_seq_one_letter_code
_entity_poly.pdbx_strand_id
1 'polypeptide(L)'
;MELTATIAPAFAPLGDFIAAHPEIVLGRSEVSIPQEVRGEFYRHFDAARRAVVAAHLATLPVDAADLARRMGEMEREVKEMLGLERIDAPMDLASFLADPPTGLERILYNRMFDLLQGKLTGEEFEARAGEDIRSAAGELYRLGYERWAALSIIRMLDPEEGFAVELDEDSKPFLGRLVEIAFGRQAHHPTMRLPEFVLRLRGSGRHVAVKMPLAREVDGYAVRFRPAVRPRKRTGDTSYTLDSRVMFLSLMETAGSIPVYADIYECTLTRPDVMIEFAAAGELADPFALDLLRKHLWDLKPKDGGNVVVIGPLPSPPPELPGARLVAPGFDAAAFGGLIEPLRT
;
A
#
# COMPACT_ATOMS: atom_id res chain seq x y z
N MET A 1 33.31 15.60 -12.63
CA MET A 1 31.90 15.25 -12.88
C MET A 1 31.25 16.45 -13.53
N GLU A 2 30.77 16.31 -14.77
CA GLU A 2 30.01 17.38 -15.43
C GLU A 2 28.54 17.28 -14.98
N LEU A 3 28.08 18.27 -14.23
CA LEU A 3 26.70 18.38 -13.75
C LEU A 3 25.93 19.38 -14.61
N THR A 4 24.62 19.16 -14.75
CA THR A 4 23.76 20.17 -15.37
C THR A 4 23.60 21.37 -14.43
N ALA A 5 23.22 22.53 -14.99
CA ALA A 5 22.98 23.74 -14.20
C ALA A 5 21.88 23.55 -13.14
N THR A 6 20.92 22.65 -13.38
CA THR A 6 19.82 22.34 -12.47
C THR A 6 20.30 21.69 -11.19
N ILE A 7 21.17 20.66 -11.30
CA ILE A 7 21.59 19.85 -10.15
C ILE A 7 22.94 20.28 -9.59
N ALA A 8 23.74 21.06 -10.31
CA ALA A 8 25.04 21.54 -9.84
C ALA A 8 25.00 22.18 -8.43
N PRO A 9 24.02 23.04 -8.08
CA PRO A 9 23.93 23.61 -6.74
C PRO A 9 23.70 22.56 -5.64
N ALA A 10 22.89 21.53 -5.93
CA ALA A 10 22.57 20.46 -4.98
C ALA A 10 23.79 19.59 -4.64
N PHE A 11 24.68 19.39 -5.61
CA PHE A 11 25.86 18.53 -5.47
C PHE A 11 27.13 19.28 -5.08
N ALA A 12 27.18 20.61 -5.16
CA ALA A 12 28.38 21.38 -4.85
C ALA A 12 28.97 21.07 -3.45
N PRO A 13 28.17 21.04 -2.36
CA PRO A 13 28.72 20.70 -1.04
C PRO A 13 29.30 19.28 -0.95
N LEU A 14 28.69 18.32 -1.64
CA LEU A 14 29.18 16.94 -1.70
C LEU A 14 30.46 16.84 -2.53
N GLY A 15 30.52 17.55 -3.65
CA GLY A 15 31.71 17.62 -4.51
C GLY A 15 32.90 18.23 -3.77
N ASP A 16 32.70 19.35 -3.09
CA ASP A 16 33.72 20.01 -2.26
C ASP A 16 34.22 19.10 -1.15
N PHE A 17 33.31 18.40 -0.47
CA PHE A 17 33.66 17.43 0.56
C PHE A 17 34.51 16.28 0.02
N ILE A 18 34.11 15.66 -1.10
CA ILE A 18 34.90 14.60 -1.74
C ILE A 18 36.29 15.11 -2.17
N ALA A 19 36.37 16.33 -2.71
CA ALA A 19 37.65 16.91 -3.13
C ALA A 19 38.60 17.20 -1.96
N ALA A 20 38.07 17.55 -0.79
CA ALA A 20 38.83 17.78 0.44
C ALA A 20 39.34 16.49 1.10
N HIS A 21 38.78 15.33 0.75
CA HIS A 21 39.04 14.04 1.39
C HIS A 21 39.53 13.00 0.38
N PRO A 22 40.81 13.03 -0.04
CA PRO A 22 41.37 12.13 -1.05
C PRO A 22 41.36 10.64 -0.65
N GLU A 23 41.16 10.33 0.64
CA GLU A 23 40.94 8.99 1.17
C GLU A 23 39.60 8.36 0.75
N ILE A 24 38.65 9.17 0.25
CA ILE A 24 37.40 8.70 -0.35
C ILE A 24 37.66 8.25 -1.78
N VAL A 25 37.46 6.96 -2.05
CA VAL A 25 37.66 6.38 -3.39
C VAL A 25 36.31 6.08 -4.02
N LEU A 26 36.01 6.76 -5.14
CA LEU A 26 34.80 6.58 -5.94
C LEU A 26 35.19 6.21 -7.37
N GLY A 27 35.66 4.99 -7.57
CA GLY A 27 36.01 4.44 -8.88
C GLY A 27 34.80 3.78 -9.57
N ARG A 28 34.90 3.49 -10.88
CA ARG A 28 33.79 2.86 -11.63
C ARG A 28 33.34 1.50 -11.07
N SER A 29 34.23 0.77 -10.39
CA SER A 29 33.99 -0.53 -9.79
C SER A 29 34.25 -0.60 -8.29
N GLU A 30 34.61 0.51 -7.66
CA GLU A 30 35.04 0.57 -6.26
C GLU A 30 34.41 1.77 -5.56
N VAL A 31 33.89 1.55 -4.35
CA VAL A 31 33.46 2.61 -3.43
C VAL A 31 34.12 2.31 -2.09
N SER A 32 35.01 3.18 -1.65
CA SER A 32 35.63 3.13 -0.33
C SER A 32 35.44 4.47 0.37
N ILE A 33 34.71 4.46 1.48
CA ILE A 33 34.45 5.63 2.31
C ILE A 33 34.95 5.30 3.72
N PRO A 34 36.09 5.86 4.16
CA PRO A 34 36.68 5.60 5.47
C PRO A 34 35.72 5.93 6.61
N GLN A 35 35.84 5.18 7.72
CA GLN A 35 34.89 5.26 8.83
C GLN A 35 34.84 6.66 9.45
N GLU A 36 35.99 7.34 9.48
CA GLU A 36 36.23 8.65 10.08
C GLU A 36 35.43 9.76 9.39
N VAL A 37 35.25 9.65 8.07
CA VAL A 37 34.56 10.67 7.24
C VAL A 37 33.18 10.22 6.79
N ARG A 38 32.82 8.95 7.01
CA ARG A 38 31.59 8.32 6.50
C ARG A 38 30.32 9.05 6.92
N GLY A 39 30.23 9.46 8.18
CA GLY A 39 29.03 10.14 8.70
C GLY A 39 28.78 11.47 7.99
N GLU A 40 29.84 12.25 7.79
CA GLU A 40 29.73 13.55 7.12
C GLU A 40 29.51 13.41 5.62
N PHE A 41 30.16 12.43 4.97
CA PHE A 41 29.86 12.06 3.58
C PHE A 41 28.37 11.80 3.37
N TYR A 42 27.77 10.92 4.19
CA TYR A 42 26.35 10.59 4.03
C TYR A 42 25.43 11.77 4.35
N ARG A 43 25.82 12.67 5.26
CA ARG A 43 25.07 13.92 5.48
C ARG A 43 25.01 14.77 4.21
N HIS A 44 26.13 14.96 3.50
CA HIS A 44 26.17 15.69 2.23
C HIS A 44 25.46 14.93 1.10
N PHE A 45 25.63 13.62 1.05
CA PHE A 45 24.96 12.74 0.08
C PHE A 45 23.44 12.82 0.22
N ASP A 46 22.92 12.77 1.45
CA ASP A 46 21.49 12.82 1.74
C ASP A 46 20.91 14.21 1.48
N ALA A 47 21.66 15.27 1.79
CA ALA A 47 21.27 16.64 1.45
C ALA A 47 21.14 16.83 -0.07
N ALA A 48 22.07 16.28 -0.86
CA ALA A 48 21.99 16.32 -2.32
C ALA A 48 20.78 15.51 -2.84
N ARG A 49 20.51 14.31 -2.30
CA ARG A 49 19.29 13.52 -2.62
C ARG A 49 18.02 14.32 -2.37
N ARG A 50 17.91 14.91 -1.19
CA ARG A 50 16.77 15.74 -0.79
C ARG A 50 16.54 16.92 -1.73
N ALA A 51 17.63 17.61 -2.10
CA ALA A 51 17.56 18.73 -3.02
C ALA A 51 17.09 18.32 -4.43
N VAL A 52 17.57 17.19 -4.95
CA VAL A 52 17.10 16.63 -6.23
C VAL A 52 15.60 16.30 -6.15
N VAL A 53 15.16 15.59 -5.11
CA VAL A 53 13.73 15.29 -4.92
C VAL A 53 12.91 16.59 -4.88
N ALA A 54 13.32 17.57 -4.08
CA ALA A 54 12.64 18.85 -3.93
C ALA A 54 12.44 19.59 -5.27
N ALA A 55 13.42 19.53 -6.17
CA ALA A 55 13.33 20.12 -7.50
C ALA A 55 12.26 19.47 -8.40
N HIS A 56 11.90 18.21 -8.14
CA HIS A 56 10.91 17.47 -8.92
C HIS A 56 9.49 17.48 -8.32
N LEU A 57 9.32 17.86 -7.05
CA LEU A 57 8.01 17.80 -6.35
C LEU A 57 6.89 18.53 -7.09
N ALA A 58 7.15 19.75 -7.57
CA ALA A 58 6.15 20.55 -8.27
C ALA A 58 5.74 19.98 -9.64
N THR A 59 6.48 19.00 -10.16
CA THR A 59 6.24 18.37 -11.47
C THR A 59 5.62 16.97 -11.34
N LEU A 60 5.32 16.52 -10.11
CA LEU A 60 4.71 15.23 -9.89
C LEU A 60 3.30 15.19 -10.50
N PRO A 61 2.89 14.03 -11.05
CA PRO A 61 1.54 13.87 -11.61
C PRO A 61 0.46 13.69 -10.53
N VAL A 62 0.82 13.82 -9.25
CA VAL A 62 -0.02 13.53 -8.09
C VAL A 62 0.19 14.57 -7.00
N ASP A 63 -0.86 14.83 -6.21
CA ASP A 63 -0.77 15.70 -5.04
C ASP A 63 -0.41 14.89 -3.78
N ALA A 64 0.86 14.54 -3.67
CA ALA A 64 1.37 13.74 -2.56
C ALA A 64 1.20 14.43 -1.19
N ALA A 65 1.24 15.77 -1.16
CA ALA A 65 1.08 16.54 0.06
C ALA A 65 -0.37 16.50 0.58
N ASP A 66 -1.35 16.64 -0.31
CA ASP A 66 -2.77 16.52 0.06
C ASP A 66 -3.09 15.09 0.55
N LEU A 67 -2.57 14.05 -0.11
CA LEU A 67 -2.72 12.67 0.35
C LEU A 67 -2.11 12.46 1.76
N ALA A 68 -0.87 12.88 1.98
CA ALA A 68 -0.19 12.76 3.28
C ALA A 68 -1.00 13.43 4.40
N ARG A 69 -1.49 14.65 4.17
CA ARG A 69 -2.33 15.39 5.12
C ARG A 69 -3.63 14.65 5.44
N ARG A 70 -4.38 14.23 4.40
CA ARG A 70 -5.67 13.52 4.57
C ARG A 70 -5.50 12.16 5.22
N MET A 71 -4.41 11.46 4.90
CA MET A 71 -4.05 10.21 5.54
C MET A 71 -3.83 10.42 7.05
N GLY A 72 -3.02 11.42 7.43
CA GLY A 72 -2.75 11.72 8.85
C GLY A 72 -4.00 12.18 9.63
N GLU A 73 -4.94 12.85 8.98
CA GLU A 73 -6.27 13.16 9.55
C GLU A 73 -7.08 11.87 9.79
N MET A 74 -7.22 11.04 8.76
CA MET A 74 -7.99 9.80 8.82
C MET A 74 -7.40 8.77 9.79
N GLU A 75 -6.07 8.61 9.86
CA GLU A 75 -5.44 7.71 10.83
C GLU A 75 -5.73 8.17 12.26
N ARG A 76 -5.70 9.47 12.54
CA ARG A 76 -6.03 10.01 13.87
C ARG A 76 -7.47 9.70 14.25
N GLU A 77 -8.41 9.97 13.35
CA GLU A 77 -9.83 9.71 13.58
C GLU A 77 -10.12 8.23 13.87
N VAL A 78 -9.58 7.32 13.04
CA VAL A 78 -9.79 5.88 13.24
C VAL A 78 -9.10 5.37 14.50
N LYS A 79 -7.89 5.87 14.83
CA LYS A 79 -7.21 5.53 16.08
C LYS A 79 -8.02 5.93 17.30
N GLU A 80 -8.52 7.16 17.32
CA GLU A 80 -9.35 7.68 18.42
C GLU A 80 -10.67 6.89 18.55
N MET A 81 -11.33 6.63 17.41
CA MET A 81 -12.58 5.87 17.35
C MET A 81 -12.46 4.46 17.92
N LEU A 82 -11.38 3.74 17.59
CA LEU A 82 -11.19 2.33 17.96
C LEU A 82 -10.26 2.14 19.17
N GLY A 83 -9.72 3.21 19.75
CA GLY A 83 -8.78 3.14 20.87
C GLY A 83 -7.45 2.46 20.50
N LEU A 84 -6.97 2.65 19.27
CA LEU A 84 -5.75 2.01 18.76
C LEU A 84 -4.48 2.75 19.19
N GLU A 85 -3.42 1.99 19.47
CA GLU A 85 -2.10 2.56 19.75
C GLU A 85 -1.44 3.06 18.45
N ARG A 86 -1.61 2.32 17.34
CA ARG A 86 -1.00 2.64 16.03
C ARG A 86 -1.75 2.02 14.85
N ILE A 87 -1.51 2.58 13.66
CA ILE A 87 -1.90 2.01 12.37
C ILE A 87 -0.62 1.94 11.54
N ASP A 88 -0.15 0.73 11.23
CA ASP A 88 1.17 0.49 10.64
C ASP A 88 1.09 0.30 9.12
N ALA A 89 2.13 0.73 8.41
CA ALA A 89 2.30 0.57 6.97
C ALA A 89 3.73 0.08 6.64
N PRO A 90 3.95 -0.51 5.45
CA PRO A 90 5.31 -0.79 4.96
C PRO A 90 6.18 0.46 5.03
N MET A 91 7.44 0.31 5.43
CA MET A 91 8.34 1.43 5.77
C MET A 91 8.41 2.52 4.68
N ASP A 92 8.56 2.14 3.41
CA ASP A 92 8.65 3.13 2.32
C ASP A 92 7.33 3.89 2.12
N LEU A 93 6.18 3.23 2.28
CA LEU A 93 4.86 3.88 2.25
C LEU A 93 4.64 4.77 3.48
N ALA A 94 5.00 4.29 4.68
CA ALA A 94 4.91 5.07 5.91
C ALA A 94 5.73 6.36 5.81
N SER A 95 6.97 6.27 5.29
CA SER A 95 7.82 7.43 5.08
C SER A 95 7.23 8.41 4.08
N PHE A 96 6.64 7.92 2.98
CA PHE A 96 6.00 8.77 1.97
C PHE A 96 4.73 9.45 2.49
N LEU A 97 3.89 8.75 3.26
CA LEU A 97 2.66 9.29 3.82
C LEU A 97 2.92 10.29 4.96
N ALA A 98 4.06 10.19 5.64
CA ALA A 98 4.46 11.16 6.67
C ALA A 98 5.12 12.41 6.07
N ASP A 99 6.04 12.21 5.12
CA ASP A 99 6.80 13.28 4.46
C ASP A 99 7.19 12.82 3.04
N PRO A 100 6.39 13.14 2.00
CA PRO A 100 6.61 12.64 0.64
C PRO A 100 8.03 12.89 0.09
N PRO A 101 8.66 14.07 0.30
CA PRO A 101 10.05 14.29 -0.04
C PRO A 101 10.99 13.24 0.58
N THR A 102 10.93 13.02 1.90
CA THR A 102 11.78 12.02 2.58
C THR A 102 11.49 10.60 2.08
N GLY A 103 10.22 10.26 1.82
CA GLY A 103 9.85 8.96 1.25
C GLY A 103 10.47 8.68 -0.12
N LEU A 104 10.69 9.71 -0.94
CA LEU A 104 11.25 9.58 -2.29
C LEU A 104 12.79 9.59 -2.33
N GLU A 105 13.46 10.07 -1.28
CA GLU A 105 14.93 10.15 -1.23
C GLU A 105 15.63 8.79 -1.40
N ARG A 106 15.02 7.71 -0.91
CA ARG A 106 15.62 6.35 -0.95
C ARG A 106 15.82 5.83 -2.37
N ILE A 107 14.97 6.26 -3.31
CA ILE A 107 15.00 5.82 -4.72
C ILE A 107 16.27 6.27 -5.43
N LEU A 108 16.80 7.43 -5.04
CA LEU A 108 17.98 8.03 -5.68
C LEU A 108 19.31 7.44 -5.21
N TYR A 109 19.33 6.57 -4.19
CA TYR A 109 20.56 6.10 -3.56
C TYR A 109 21.54 5.49 -4.58
N ASN A 110 21.09 4.48 -5.35
CA ASN A 110 21.95 3.81 -6.33
C ASN A 110 22.31 4.74 -7.50
N ARG A 111 21.35 5.55 -7.98
CA ARG A 111 21.56 6.49 -9.09
C ARG A 111 22.65 7.52 -8.77
N MET A 112 22.65 8.03 -7.55
CA MET A 112 23.68 8.97 -7.13
C MET A 112 25.05 8.34 -7.03
N PHE A 113 25.18 7.09 -6.56
CA PHE A 113 26.46 6.40 -6.64
C PHE A 113 26.91 6.18 -8.08
N ASP A 114 26.02 5.81 -8.99
CA ASP A 114 26.37 5.66 -10.40
C ASP A 114 26.85 6.99 -11.02
N LEU A 115 26.26 8.13 -10.64
CA LEU A 115 26.75 9.46 -11.02
C LEU A 115 28.14 9.76 -10.42
N LEU A 116 28.31 9.56 -9.11
CA LEU A 116 29.58 9.83 -8.42
C LEU A 116 30.74 8.96 -8.93
N GLN A 117 30.45 7.71 -9.32
CA GLN A 117 31.42 6.78 -9.90
C GLN A 117 31.69 7.06 -11.40
N GLY A 118 31.05 8.08 -11.99
CA GLY A 118 31.18 8.40 -13.42
C GLY A 118 30.59 7.34 -14.36
N LYS A 119 29.63 6.55 -13.88
CA LYS A 119 28.86 5.61 -14.72
C LYS A 119 27.68 6.30 -15.43
N LEU A 120 27.23 7.44 -14.90
CA LEU A 120 26.25 8.33 -15.51
C LEU A 120 26.85 9.71 -15.71
N THR A 121 26.45 10.39 -16.78
CA THR A 121 26.62 11.84 -16.90
C THR A 121 25.59 12.58 -16.05
N GLY A 122 25.78 13.88 -15.80
CA GLY A 122 24.79 14.69 -15.10
C GLY A 122 23.42 14.73 -15.80
N GLU A 123 23.41 14.78 -17.14
CA GLU A 123 22.19 14.77 -17.95
C GLU A 123 21.45 13.41 -17.85
N GLU A 124 22.18 12.30 -17.97
CA GLU A 124 21.61 10.96 -17.82
C GLU A 124 21.05 10.75 -16.41
N PHE A 125 21.75 11.25 -15.39
CA PHE A 125 21.27 11.19 -14.01
C PHE A 125 19.98 11.98 -13.84
N GLU A 126 19.91 13.24 -14.29
CA GLU A 126 18.74 14.09 -14.11
C GLU A 126 17.50 13.51 -14.81
N ALA A 127 17.65 13.03 -16.05
CA ALA A 127 16.56 12.39 -16.78
C ALA A 127 16.03 11.15 -16.05
N ARG A 128 16.93 10.24 -15.64
CA ARG A 128 16.55 8.99 -14.97
C ARG A 128 16.02 9.22 -13.54
N ALA A 129 16.63 10.13 -12.79
CA ALA A 129 16.16 10.51 -11.46
C ALA A 129 14.74 11.07 -11.52
N GLY A 130 14.45 11.95 -12.49
CA GLY A 130 13.11 12.47 -12.70
C GLY A 130 12.08 11.39 -13.03
N GLU A 131 12.44 10.41 -13.88
CA GLU A 131 11.57 9.26 -14.19
C GLU A 131 11.33 8.36 -12.97
N ASP A 132 12.39 7.98 -12.26
CA ASP A 132 12.33 7.13 -11.07
C ASP A 132 11.46 7.79 -9.97
N ILE A 133 11.64 9.10 -9.74
CA ILE A 133 10.84 9.88 -8.79
C ILE A 133 9.36 9.91 -9.19
N ARG A 134 9.05 10.21 -10.46
CA ARG A 134 7.65 10.27 -10.94
C ARG A 134 6.97 8.90 -10.83
N SER A 135 7.65 7.84 -11.23
CA SER A 135 7.13 6.48 -11.18
C SER A 135 6.83 6.06 -9.74
N ALA A 136 7.78 6.24 -8.84
CA ALA A 136 7.61 5.86 -7.44
C ALA A 136 6.58 6.73 -6.71
N ALA A 137 6.52 8.04 -6.99
CA ALA A 137 5.50 8.92 -6.43
C ALA A 137 4.10 8.48 -6.88
N GLY A 138 3.92 8.11 -8.16
CA GLY A 138 2.66 7.57 -8.65
C GLY A 138 2.23 6.29 -7.92
N GLU A 139 3.16 5.34 -7.76
CA GLU A 139 2.89 4.06 -7.10
C GLU A 139 2.63 4.21 -5.59
N LEU A 140 3.45 4.97 -4.88
CA LEU A 140 3.25 5.24 -3.45
C LEU A 140 1.98 6.05 -3.19
N TYR A 141 1.64 6.99 -4.08
CA TYR A 141 0.37 7.71 -4.01
C TYR A 141 -0.82 6.75 -4.19
N ARG A 142 -0.76 5.85 -5.17
CA ARG A 142 -1.79 4.83 -5.42
C ARG A 142 -2.03 3.99 -4.18
N LEU A 143 -0.97 3.38 -3.64
CA LEU A 143 -1.02 2.55 -2.43
C LEU A 143 -1.47 3.33 -1.19
N GLY A 144 -1.03 4.58 -1.05
CA GLY A 144 -1.46 5.47 0.02
C GLY A 144 -2.95 5.81 -0.06
N TYR A 145 -3.46 6.03 -1.28
CA TYR A 145 -4.87 6.28 -1.51
C TYR A 145 -5.73 5.05 -1.20
N GLU A 146 -5.31 3.84 -1.59
CA GLU A 146 -5.99 2.59 -1.20
C GLU A 146 -6.18 2.50 0.32
N ARG A 147 -5.10 2.81 1.05
CA ARG A 147 -5.09 2.82 2.52
C ARG A 147 -6.02 3.89 3.09
N TRP A 148 -5.96 5.11 2.56
CA TRP A 148 -6.84 6.20 2.97
C TRP A 148 -8.33 5.84 2.74
N ALA A 149 -8.64 5.26 1.59
CA ALA A 149 -9.99 4.84 1.23
C ALA A 149 -10.49 3.71 2.15
N ALA A 150 -9.65 2.71 2.43
CA ALA A 150 -9.99 1.63 3.37
C ALA A 150 -10.27 2.16 4.78
N LEU A 151 -9.47 3.09 5.31
CA LEU A 151 -9.74 3.73 6.60
C LEU A 151 -11.01 4.59 6.57
N SER A 152 -11.26 5.29 5.46
CA SER A 152 -12.50 6.06 5.27
C SER A 152 -13.73 5.14 5.31
N ILE A 153 -13.66 3.99 4.65
CA ILE A 153 -14.69 2.95 4.69
C ILE A 153 -14.91 2.44 6.12
N ILE A 154 -13.84 2.12 6.84
CA ILE A 154 -13.90 1.70 8.25
C ILE A 154 -14.57 2.78 9.11
N ARG A 155 -14.18 4.04 8.93
CA ARG A 155 -14.78 5.18 9.64
C ARG A 155 -16.28 5.32 9.36
N MET A 156 -16.71 5.05 8.13
CA MET A 156 -18.12 5.15 7.71
C MET A 156 -19.00 3.97 8.13
N LEU A 157 -18.40 2.81 8.40
CA LEU A 157 -19.09 1.71 9.06
C LEU A 157 -19.54 2.09 10.48
N ASP A 158 -19.00 3.18 11.04
CA ASP A 158 -19.29 3.70 12.37
C ASP A 158 -19.13 2.64 13.48
N PRO A 159 -17.96 2.00 13.60
CA PRO A 159 -17.73 1.00 14.63
C PRO A 159 -17.73 1.62 16.03
N GLU A 160 -18.23 0.86 16.99
CA GLU A 160 -18.09 1.18 18.41
C GLU A 160 -16.94 0.43 19.08
N GLU A 161 -16.49 -0.68 18.48
CA GLU A 161 -15.41 -1.51 19.01
C GLU A 161 -14.74 -2.29 17.87
N GLY A 162 -13.44 -2.56 18.04
CA GLY A 162 -12.65 -3.38 17.13
C GLY A 162 -11.98 -4.54 17.87
N PHE A 163 -11.88 -5.68 17.19
CA PHE A 163 -11.29 -6.91 17.71
C PHE A 163 -10.22 -7.44 16.77
N ALA A 164 -9.11 -7.91 17.31
CA ALA A 164 -8.13 -8.68 16.54
C ALA A 164 -8.68 -10.08 16.27
N VAL A 165 -8.22 -10.72 15.20
CA VAL A 165 -8.49 -12.16 14.96
C VAL A 165 -7.23 -12.95 15.31
N GLU A 166 -7.36 -13.81 16.31
CA GLU A 166 -6.31 -14.70 16.79
C GLU A 166 -6.70 -16.17 16.55
N LEU A 167 -5.75 -17.09 16.75
CA LEU A 167 -5.98 -18.53 16.66
C LEU A 167 -5.69 -19.19 18.00
N ASP A 168 -6.55 -20.10 18.43
CA ASP A 168 -6.30 -20.95 19.59
C ASP A 168 -5.35 -22.12 19.26
N GLU A 169 -5.14 -23.02 20.23
CA GLU A 169 -4.25 -24.19 20.08
C GLU A 169 -4.73 -25.16 18.98
N ASP A 170 -6.03 -25.17 18.67
CA ASP A 170 -6.66 -26.00 17.64
C ASP A 170 -6.78 -25.26 16.29
N SER A 171 -6.12 -24.11 16.15
CA SER A 171 -6.21 -23.24 14.98
C SER A 171 -7.63 -22.74 14.68
N LYS A 172 -8.48 -22.62 15.69
CA LYS A 172 -9.81 -22.02 15.55
C LYS A 172 -9.72 -20.50 15.78
N PRO A 173 -10.32 -19.67 14.91
CA PRO A 173 -10.27 -18.23 15.08
C PRO A 173 -11.14 -17.76 16.24
N PHE A 174 -10.64 -16.79 17.00
CA PHE A 174 -11.37 -16.10 18.06
C PHE A 174 -11.06 -14.59 18.08
N LEU A 175 -11.92 -13.82 18.76
CA LEU A 175 -11.78 -12.38 18.90
C LEU A 175 -10.86 -12.03 20.07
N GLY A 176 -9.76 -11.33 19.76
CA GLY A 176 -8.80 -10.79 20.72
C GLY A 176 -8.87 -9.27 20.82
N ARG A 177 -8.02 -8.69 21.68
CA ARG A 177 -7.92 -7.23 21.82
C ARG A 177 -7.23 -6.63 20.60
N LEU A 178 -7.89 -5.69 19.93
CA LEU A 178 -7.26 -4.91 18.86
C LEU A 178 -6.43 -3.79 19.47
N VAL A 179 -5.12 -3.80 19.21
CA VAL A 179 -4.20 -2.71 19.61
C VAL A 179 -3.66 -1.92 18.41
N GLU A 180 -3.66 -2.56 17.24
CA GLU A 180 -3.12 -1.98 16.02
C GLU A 180 -3.84 -2.50 14.78
N ILE A 181 -3.87 -1.67 13.73
CA ILE A 181 -4.27 -2.08 12.39
C ILE A 181 -3.03 -2.07 11.49
N ALA A 182 -2.79 -3.17 10.80
CA ALA A 182 -1.79 -3.26 9.76
C ALA A 182 -2.39 -4.05 8.60
N PHE A 183 -2.74 -3.38 7.50
CA PHE A 183 -3.41 -4.06 6.39
C PHE A 183 -2.55 -5.18 5.82
N GLY A 184 -3.12 -6.38 5.73
CA GLY A 184 -2.46 -7.64 5.40
C GLY A 184 -2.06 -8.50 6.59
N ARG A 185 -2.15 -8.00 7.82
CA ARG A 185 -1.77 -8.75 9.03
C ARG A 185 -2.83 -9.79 9.38
N GLN A 186 -2.40 -10.99 9.68
CA GLN A 186 -3.29 -12.02 10.23
C GLN A 186 -2.53 -12.94 11.18
N ALA A 187 -3.28 -13.67 12.02
CA ALA A 187 -2.73 -14.78 12.77
C ALA A 187 -2.01 -15.77 11.83
N HIS A 188 -0.83 -16.23 12.26
CA HIS A 188 0.00 -17.10 11.45
C HIS A 188 -0.71 -18.43 11.19
N HIS A 189 -0.98 -18.73 9.91
CA HIS A 189 -1.49 -20.03 9.51
C HIS A 189 -1.06 -20.40 8.09
N PRO A 190 -0.59 -21.64 7.85
CA PRO A 190 -0.01 -22.01 6.56
C PRO A 190 -1.02 -22.10 5.40
N THR A 191 -2.31 -22.36 5.68
CA THR A 191 -3.33 -22.65 4.65
C THR A 191 -4.52 -21.70 4.68
N MET A 192 -5.05 -21.42 5.86
CA MET A 192 -6.15 -20.46 6.07
C MET A 192 -5.79 -19.00 5.76
N ARG A 193 -6.82 -18.26 5.34
CA ARG A 193 -6.83 -16.81 5.12
C ARG A 193 -7.91 -16.18 5.97
N LEU A 194 -7.47 -15.49 7.01
CA LEU A 194 -8.32 -14.99 8.07
C LEU A 194 -8.53 -13.47 7.90
N PRO A 195 -9.60 -12.89 8.46
CA PRO A 195 -9.71 -11.45 8.61
C PRO A 195 -8.55 -10.93 9.46
N GLU A 196 -8.24 -9.66 9.27
CA GLU A 196 -7.20 -8.96 10.01
C GLU A 196 -7.76 -8.48 11.36
N PHE A 197 -9.01 -8.03 11.32
CA PHE A 197 -9.77 -7.60 12.49
C PHE A 197 -11.28 -7.70 12.19
N VAL A 198 -12.06 -7.54 13.25
CA VAL A 198 -13.52 -7.49 13.22
C VAL A 198 -13.98 -6.18 13.85
N LEU A 199 -14.99 -5.55 13.27
CA LEU A 199 -15.59 -4.32 13.75
C LEU A 199 -17.01 -4.61 14.25
N ARG A 200 -17.35 -4.16 15.45
CA ARG A 200 -18.75 -4.13 15.93
C ARG A 200 -19.34 -2.78 15.59
N LEU A 201 -20.41 -2.78 14.80
CA LEU A 201 -21.04 -1.56 14.28
C LEU A 201 -21.93 -0.92 15.34
N ARG A 202 -21.84 0.40 15.48
CA ARG A 202 -22.73 1.17 16.35
C ARG A 202 -24.18 1.06 15.85
N GLY A 203 -25.11 1.01 16.79
CA GLY A 203 -26.56 1.00 16.52
C GLY A 203 -27.13 -0.39 16.17
N SER A 204 -26.50 -1.14 15.26
CA SER A 204 -26.96 -2.49 14.91
C SER A 204 -26.36 -3.59 15.79
N GLY A 205 -25.16 -3.36 16.38
CA GLY A 205 -24.40 -4.36 17.13
C GLY A 205 -23.86 -5.51 16.27
N ARG A 206 -24.01 -5.42 14.94
CA ARG A 206 -23.53 -6.43 13.99
C ARG A 206 -22.01 -6.39 13.91
N HIS A 207 -21.42 -7.54 13.59
CA HIS A 207 -19.98 -7.67 13.44
C HIS A 207 -19.62 -7.76 11.95
N VAL A 208 -18.62 -7.00 11.53
CA VAL A 208 -18.06 -7.00 10.16
C VAL A 208 -16.61 -7.43 10.25
N ALA A 209 -16.29 -8.58 9.64
CA ALA A 209 -14.92 -9.03 9.44
C ALA A 209 -14.29 -8.25 8.28
N VAL A 210 -13.06 -7.78 8.47
CA VAL A 210 -12.31 -6.99 7.51
C VAL A 210 -11.05 -7.74 7.09
N LYS A 211 -10.82 -7.87 5.79
CA LYS A 211 -9.55 -8.37 5.25
C LYS A 211 -9.08 -7.52 4.07
N MET A 212 -7.79 -7.25 4.00
CA MET A 212 -7.15 -6.57 2.89
C MET A 212 -5.95 -7.37 2.35
N PRO A 213 -6.17 -8.55 1.73
CA PRO A 213 -5.07 -9.28 1.08
C PRO A 213 -4.45 -8.48 -0.06
N LEU A 214 -3.24 -8.89 -0.46
CA LEU A 214 -2.68 -8.45 -1.73
C LEU A 214 -3.58 -8.92 -2.89
N ALA A 215 -3.76 -8.09 -3.91
CA ALA A 215 -4.56 -8.45 -5.08
C ALA A 215 -4.05 -9.74 -5.73
N ARG A 216 -2.73 -9.86 -5.94
CA ARG A 216 -2.10 -11.09 -6.44
C ARG A 216 -2.25 -12.31 -5.53
N GLU A 217 -2.60 -12.14 -4.26
CA GLU A 217 -2.86 -13.28 -3.38
C GLU A 217 -4.26 -13.87 -3.61
N VAL A 218 -5.22 -13.01 -3.98
CA VAL A 218 -6.60 -13.39 -4.32
C VAL A 218 -6.63 -14.40 -5.47
N ASP A 219 -5.71 -14.28 -6.43
CA ASP A 219 -5.53 -15.25 -7.51
C ASP A 219 -5.34 -16.69 -7.03
N GLY A 220 -4.74 -16.86 -5.86
CA GLY A 220 -4.49 -18.16 -5.24
C GLY A 220 -5.61 -18.67 -4.35
N TYR A 221 -6.69 -17.91 -4.14
CA TYR A 221 -7.76 -18.30 -3.21
C TYR A 221 -8.71 -19.33 -3.81
N ALA A 222 -9.00 -19.21 -5.12
CA ALA A 222 -9.80 -20.19 -5.84
C ALA A 222 -8.96 -21.43 -6.19
N VAL A 223 -8.57 -22.23 -5.19
CA VAL A 223 -7.84 -23.49 -5.41
C VAL A 223 -8.77 -24.52 -6.05
N ARG A 224 -8.56 -24.82 -7.34
CA ARG A 224 -9.45 -25.68 -8.14
C ARG A 224 -9.04 -27.16 -8.20
N PHE A 225 -7.94 -27.55 -7.55
CA PHE A 225 -7.34 -28.88 -7.74
C PHE A 225 -7.07 -29.60 -6.41
N ARG A 226 -7.26 -30.93 -6.43
CA ARG A 226 -6.87 -31.85 -5.35
C ARG A 226 -5.81 -32.83 -5.88
N PRO A 227 -4.75 -33.15 -5.12
CA PRO A 227 -4.47 -32.66 -3.77
C PRO A 227 -3.97 -31.21 -3.78
N ALA A 228 -4.34 -30.44 -2.78
CA ALA A 228 -3.82 -29.09 -2.60
C ALA A 228 -2.31 -29.12 -2.30
N VAL A 229 -1.55 -28.21 -2.91
CA VAL A 229 -0.11 -28.08 -2.64
C VAL A 229 0.08 -27.03 -1.55
N ARG A 230 0.67 -27.44 -0.41
CA ARG A 230 0.99 -26.51 0.67
C ARG A 230 1.94 -25.41 0.16
N PRO A 231 1.59 -24.13 0.27
CA PRO A 231 2.51 -23.06 -0.05
C PRO A 231 3.71 -23.12 0.90
N ARG A 232 4.92 -23.22 0.36
CA ARG A 232 6.13 -23.15 1.18
C ARG A 232 6.26 -21.74 1.76
N LYS A 233 6.53 -21.65 3.07
CA LYS A 233 6.89 -20.40 3.78
C LYS A 233 5.86 -19.26 3.67
N ARG A 234 4.57 -19.55 3.46
CA ARG A 234 3.52 -18.53 3.58
C ARG A 234 2.90 -18.57 4.97
N THR A 235 3.00 -17.43 5.66
CA THR A 235 2.35 -17.16 6.95
C THR A 235 0.91 -16.67 6.77
N GLY A 236 0.62 -16.16 5.56
CA GLY A 236 -0.58 -15.41 5.19
C GLY A 236 -0.58 -13.97 5.71
N ASP A 237 0.38 -13.58 6.56
CA ASP A 237 0.65 -12.19 6.89
C ASP A 237 1.44 -11.53 5.75
N THR A 238 0.84 -10.50 5.15
CA THR A 238 1.43 -9.71 4.06
C THR A 238 1.60 -8.24 4.44
N SER A 239 1.50 -7.89 5.72
CA SER A 239 1.43 -6.49 6.18
C SER A 239 2.63 -5.63 5.83
N TYR A 240 3.81 -6.23 5.70
CA TYR A 240 5.05 -5.56 5.30
C TYR A 240 5.27 -5.48 3.78
N THR A 241 4.36 -6.05 2.98
CA THR A 241 4.49 -6.04 1.52
C THR A 241 3.89 -4.77 0.95
N LEU A 242 4.69 -4.07 0.14
CA LEU A 242 4.30 -2.87 -0.61
C LEU A 242 3.75 -3.28 -1.97
N ASP A 243 2.44 -3.47 -2.06
CA ASP A 243 1.74 -3.97 -3.25
C ASP A 243 0.22 -3.69 -3.13
N SER A 244 -0.52 -3.71 -4.24
CA SER A 244 -1.95 -3.40 -4.27
C SER A 244 -2.79 -4.39 -3.48
N ARG A 245 -3.89 -3.91 -2.91
CA ARG A 245 -4.78 -4.72 -2.06
C ARG A 245 -6.22 -4.71 -2.55
N VAL A 246 -6.95 -5.73 -2.12
CA VAL A 246 -8.42 -5.82 -2.28
C VAL A 246 -9.02 -5.87 -0.90
N MET A 247 -10.09 -5.12 -0.64
CA MET A 247 -10.78 -5.13 0.63
C MET A 247 -11.99 -6.07 0.58
N PHE A 248 -12.08 -6.95 1.57
CA PHE A 248 -13.21 -7.82 1.82
C PHE A 248 -13.89 -7.42 3.12
N LEU A 249 -15.20 -7.34 3.07
CA LEU A 249 -16.06 -7.09 4.21
C LEU A 249 -17.09 -8.21 4.29
N SER A 250 -17.18 -8.86 5.45
CA SER A 250 -18.13 -9.95 5.68
C SER A 250 -18.94 -9.73 6.94
N LEU A 251 -20.25 -9.84 6.83
CA LEU A 251 -21.15 -9.83 7.98
C LEU A 251 -21.02 -11.16 8.74
N MET A 252 -20.90 -11.06 10.05
CA MET A 252 -20.87 -12.19 10.95
C MET A 252 -22.23 -12.34 11.62
N GLU A 253 -22.75 -13.57 11.63
CA GLU A 253 -24.01 -13.90 12.32
C GLU A 253 -23.86 -13.79 13.84
N THR A 254 -22.68 -14.17 14.35
CA THR A 254 -22.33 -14.09 15.77
C THR A 254 -20.86 -13.72 15.94
N ALA A 255 -20.45 -13.29 17.14
CA ALA A 255 -19.05 -13.02 17.45
C ALA A 255 -18.12 -14.23 17.23
N GLY A 256 -18.66 -15.46 17.26
CA GLY A 256 -17.91 -16.70 17.02
C GLY A 256 -17.86 -17.16 15.56
N SER A 257 -18.63 -16.54 14.66
CA SER A 257 -18.69 -16.94 13.24
C SER A 257 -17.68 -16.18 12.39
N ILE A 258 -16.41 -16.18 12.80
CA ILE A 258 -15.33 -15.49 12.08
C ILE A 258 -15.09 -16.24 10.75
N PRO A 259 -15.18 -15.58 9.58
CA PRO A 259 -15.05 -16.26 8.30
C PRO A 259 -13.61 -16.66 8.03
N VAL A 260 -13.41 -17.86 7.47
CA VAL A 260 -12.15 -18.24 6.82
C VAL A 260 -12.32 -17.97 5.33
N TYR A 261 -11.72 -16.88 4.82
CA TYR A 261 -11.90 -16.44 3.43
C TYR A 261 -11.44 -17.49 2.43
N ALA A 262 -10.34 -18.18 2.71
CA ALA A 262 -9.87 -19.31 1.94
C ALA A 262 -9.16 -20.32 2.85
N ASP A 263 -9.42 -21.61 2.66
CA ASP A 263 -8.56 -22.68 3.16
C ASP A 263 -7.99 -23.45 1.98
N ILE A 264 -6.69 -23.28 1.77
CA ILE A 264 -5.96 -23.90 0.67
C ILE A 264 -6.02 -25.43 0.75
N TYR A 265 -6.02 -26.02 1.95
CA TYR A 265 -5.99 -27.48 2.12
C TYR A 265 -7.37 -28.10 1.89
N GLU A 266 -8.41 -27.49 2.48
CA GLU A 266 -9.79 -27.96 2.31
C GLU A 266 -10.38 -27.57 0.95
N CYS A 267 -9.67 -26.72 0.18
CA CYS A 267 -10.13 -26.10 -1.07
C CYS A 267 -11.45 -25.35 -0.87
N THR A 268 -11.61 -24.66 0.26
CA THR A 268 -12.82 -23.89 0.58
C THR A 268 -12.57 -22.40 0.36
N LEU A 269 -13.64 -21.70 -0.03
CA LEU A 269 -13.64 -20.27 -0.27
C LEU A 269 -14.92 -19.67 0.32
N THR A 270 -14.77 -18.71 1.23
CA THR A 270 -15.90 -17.95 1.76
C THR A 270 -16.06 -16.67 0.96
N ARG A 271 -17.26 -16.50 0.40
CA ARG A 271 -17.60 -15.31 -0.40
C ARG A 271 -17.80 -14.10 0.53
N PRO A 272 -17.08 -12.98 0.30
CA PRO A 272 -17.34 -11.77 1.06
C PRO A 272 -18.74 -11.22 0.75
N ASP A 273 -19.31 -10.46 1.68
CA ASP A 273 -20.57 -9.74 1.42
C ASP A 273 -20.28 -8.60 0.44
N VAL A 274 -19.25 -7.80 0.75
CA VAL A 274 -18.74 -6.72 -0.09
C VAL A 274 -17.26 -6.95 -0.42
N MET A 275 -16.92 -6.81 -1.71
CA MET A 275 -15.55 -6.77 -2.21
C MET A 275 -15.29 -5.39 -2.82
N ILE A 276 -14.16 -4.77 -2.49
CA ILE A 276 -13.74 -3.47 -3.00
C ILE A 276 -12.30 -3.60 -3.51
N GLU A 277 -12.13 -3.43 -4.80
CA GLU A 277 -10.81 -3.40 -5.45
C GLU A 277 -10.47 -1.98 -5.87
N PHE A 278 -9.19 -1.65 -5.92
CA PHE A 278 -8.73 -0.31 -6.25
C PHE A 278 -7.99 -0.36 -7.59
N ALA A 279 -8.31 0.55 -8.49
CA ALA A 279 -7.68 0.61 -9.81
C ALA A 279 -7.43 2.08 -10.19
N ALA A 280 -6.22 2.39 -10.64
CA ALA A 280 -5.95 3.64 -11.32
C ALA A 280 -6.71 3.72 -12.65
N ALA A 281 -7.07 4.93 -13.07
CA ALA A 281 -7.77 5.14 -14.34
C ALA A 281 -7.05 4.50 -15.55
N GLY A 282 -5.71 4.49 -15.55
CA GLY A 282 -4.91 3.83 -16.58
C GLY A 282 -4.99 2.30 -16.58
N GLU A 283 -5.15 1.68 -15.42
CA GLU A 283 -5.31 0.21 -15.29
C GLU A 283 -6.67 -0.24 -15.86
N LEU A 284 -7.70 0.60 -15.75
CA LEU A 284 -8.99 0.34 -16.39
C LEU A 284 -8.96 0.41 -17.92
N ALA A 285 -7.94 1.04 -18.50
CA ALA A 285 -7.70 1.06 -19.94
C ALA A 285 -6.80 -0.10 -20.42
N ASP A 286 -6.13 -0.81 -19.49
CA ASP A 286 -5.31 -1.98 -19.81
C ASP A 286 -6.17 -3.26 -19.81
N PRO A 287 -6.28 -3.98 -20.95
CA PRO A 287 -7.04 -5.22 -21.02
C PRO A 287 -6.58 -6.29 -20.02
N PHE A 288 -5.27 -6.35 -19.72
CA PHE A 288 -4.73 -7.35 -18.81
C PHE A 288 -5.17 -7.09 -17.36
N ALA A 289 -4.99 -5.86 -16.87
CA ALA A 289 -5.48 -5.46 -15.56
C ALA A 289 -7.01 -5.63 -15.43
N LEU A 290 -7.77 -5.29 -16.48
CA LEU A 290 -9.22 -5.47 -16.49
C LEU A 290 -9.66 -6.94 -16.41
N ASP A 291 -8.92 -7.84 -17.07
CA ASP A 291 -9.19 -9.28 -17.01
C ASP A 291 -8.86 -9.87 -15.62
N LEU A 292 -7.83 -9.36 -14.94
CA LEU A 292 -7.55 -9.71 -13.54
C LEU A 292 -8.69 -9.29 -12.61
N LEU A 293 -9.19 -8.05 -12.74
CA LEU A 293 -10.36 -7.57 -12.00
C LEU A 293 -11.59 -8.47 -12.21
N ARG A 294 -11.89 -8.81 -13.47
CA ARG A 294 -13.00 -9.72 -13.82
C ARG A 294 -12.79 -11.10 -13.21
N LYS A 295 -11.57 -11.61 -13.22
CA LYS A 295 -11.22 -12.89 -12.61
C LYS A 295 -11.48 -12.87 -11.10
N HIS A 296 -11.05 -11.83 -10.37
CA HIS A 296 -11.31 -11.71 -8.94
C HIS A 296 -12.82 -11.71 -8.63
N LEU A 297 -13.61 -10.93 -9.37
CA LEU A 297 -15.07 -10.90 -9.24
C LEU A 297 -15.70 -12.27 -9.49
N TRP A 298 -15.24 -12.97 -10.54
CA TRP A 298 -15.72 -14.29 -10.91
C TRP A 298 -15.37 -15.38 -9.88
N ASP A 299 -14.14 -15.34 -9.36
CA ASP A 299 -13.63 -16.33 -8.41
C ASP A 299 -14.28 -16.14 -7.02
N LEU A 300 -14.37 -14.91 -6.54
CA LEU A 300 -14.88 -14.60 -5.19
C LEU A 300 -16.40 -14.50 -5.10
N LYS A 301 -17.07 -14.08 -6.17
CA LYS A 301 -18.54 -13.93 -6.25
C LYS A 301 -19.14 -13.22 -5.03
N PRO A 302 -18.72 -11.98 -4.72
CA PRO A 302 -19.22 -11.22 -3.57
C PRO A 302 -20.76 -11.18 -3.57
N LYS A 303 -21.38 -11.33 -2.39
CA LYS A 303 -22.84 -11.53 -2.28
C LYS A 303 -23.63 -10.34 -2.80
N ASP A 304 -23.15 -9.12 -2.53
CA ASP A 304 -23.78 -7.86 -2.95
C ASP A 304 -23.11 -7.24 -4.19
N GLY A 305 -22.32 -8.04 -4.92
CA GLY A 305 -21.53 -7.59 -6.05
C GLY A 305 -20.18 -6.98 -5.64
N GLY A 306 -19.32 -6.79 -6.64
CA GLY A 306 -18.04 -6.15 -6.44
C GLY A 306 -18.12 -4.64 -6.56
N ASN A 307 -17.12 -3.96 -6.06
CA ASN A 307 -16.95 -2.53 -6.22
C ASN A 307 -15.51 -2.28 -6.64
N VAL A 308 -15.34 -1.32 -7.55
CA VAL A 308 -14.02 -0.85 -7.97
C VAL A 308 -13.94 0.64 -7.68
N VAL A 309 -13.06 0.99 -6.76
CA VAL A 309 -12.72 2.37 -6.44
C VAL A 309 -11.63 2.82 -7.41
N VAL A 310 -11.98 3.81 -8.23
CA VAL A 310 -11.11 4.33 -9.27
C VAL A 310 -10.28 5.49 -8.73
N ILE A 311 -8.96 5.35 -8.82
CA ILE A 311 -7.98 6.36 -8.41
C ILE A 311 -7.76 7.29 -9.61
N GLY A 312 -8.32 8.50 -9.50
CA GLY A 312 -8.36 9.48 -10.59
C GLY A 312 -9.72 9.54 -11.29
N PRO A 313 -9.81 10.21 -12.45
CA PRO A 313 -11.06 10.36 -13.16
C PRO A 313 -11.55 9.03 -13.74
N LEU A 314 -12.87 8.82 -13.77
CA LEU A 314 -13.45 7.70 -14.50
C LEU A 314 -13.13 7.83 -16.00
N PRO A 315 -12.69 6.74 -16.65
CA PRO A 315 -12.59 6.72 -18.11
C PRO A 315 -13.97 6.96 -18.75
N SER A 316 -13.96 7.60 -19.92
CA SER A 316 -15.17 7.90 -20.70
C SER A 316 -15.05 7.33 -22.12
N PRO A 317 -15.84 6.31 -22.50
CA PRO A 317 -16.85 5.63 -21.66
C PRO A 317 -16.19 4.75 -20.59
N PRO A 318 -16.88 4.48 -19.46
CA PRO A 318 -16.39 3.55 -18.45
C PRO A 318 -16.36 2.11 -19.00
N PRO A 319 -15.39 1.28 -18.59
CA PRO A 319 -15.34 -0.11 -19.04
C PRO A 319 -16.52 -0.91 -18.49
N GLU A 320 -16.97 -1.89 -19.26
CA GLU A 320 -17.96 -2.84 -18.78
C GLU A 320 -17.31 -3.86 -17.83
N LEU A 321 -17.77 -3.82 -16.58
CA LEU A 321 -17.43 -4.76 -15.51
C LEU A 321 -18.72 -5.37 -14.93
N PRO A 322 -19.29 -6.39 -15.59
CA PRO A 322 -20.51 -7.04 -15.11
C PRO A 322 -20.35 -7.55 -13.68
N GLY A 323 -21.32 -7.21 -12.82
CA GLY A 323 -21.30 -7.60 -11.40
C GLY A 323 -20.43 -6.70 -10.51
N ALA A 324 -19.89 -5.59 -11.03
CA ALA A 324 -19.23 -4.58 -10.22
C ALA A 324 -19.72 -3.15 -10.49
N ARG A 325 -19.66 -2.31 -9.45
CA ARG A 325 -19.90 -0.86 -9.55
C ARG A 325 -18.56 -0.13 -9.61
N LEU A 326 -18.44 0.83 -10.53
CA LEU A 326 -17.30 1.73 -10.59
C LEU A 326 -17.63 3.03 -9.85
N VAL A 327 -16.75 3.45 -8.94
CA VAL A 327 -16.89 4.74 -8.24
C VAL A 327 -15.53 5.44 -8.26
N ALA A 328 -15.50 6.72 -8.65
CA ALA A 328 -14.32 7.58 -8.50
C ALA A 328 -14.61 8.63 -7.42
N PRO A 329 -14.36 8.34 -6.14
CA PRO A 329 -14.77 9.21 -5.05
C PRO A 329 -13.81 10.39 -4.85
N GLY A 330 -12.61 10.37 -5.46
CA GLY A 330 -11.57 11.34 -5.14
C GLY A 330 -11.30 11.32 -3.64
N PHE A 331 -11.27 12.48 -2.98
CA PHE A 331 -11.14 12.55 -1.52
C PHE A 331 -12.48 12.82 -0.78
N ASP A 332 -13.62 12.48 -1.40
CA ASP A 332 -14.92 12.51 -0.75
C ASP A 332 -15.23 11.14 -0.11
N ALA A 333 -15.05 11.04 1.20
CA ALA A 333 -15.37 9.81 1.92
C ALA A 333 -16.85 9.44 1.78
N ALA A 334 -17.79 10.40 1.74
CA ALA A 334 -19.22 10.12 1.69
C ALA A 334 -19.62 9.32 0.44
N ALA A 335 -18.87 9.44 -0.66
CA ALA A 335 -19.07 8.69 -1.89
C ALA A 335 -18.87 7.16 -1.72
N PHE A 336 -18.23 6.69 -0.64
CA PHE A 336 -18.15 5.25 -0.32
C PHE A 336 -19.46 4.68 0.25
N GLY A 337 -20.44 5.51 0.61
CA GLY A 337 -21.65 5.09 1.34
C GLY A 337 -22.44 4.00 0.63
N GLY A 338 -22.58 4.11 -0.70
CA GLY A 338 -23.26 3.11 -1.52
C GLY A 338 -22.51 1.78 -1.68
N LEU A 339 -21.23 1.73 -1.31
CA LEU A 339 -20.43 0.50 -1.35
C LEU A 339 -20.68 -0.38 -0.10
N ILE A 340 -20.98 0.25 1.03
CA ILE A 340 -21.13 -0.41 2.34
C ILE A 340 -22.57 -0.47 2.85
N GLU A 341 -23.53 0.04 2.09
CA GLU A 341 -24.95 -0.02 2.42
C GLU A 341 -25.43 -1.44 2.82
N PRO A 342 -25.05 -2.53 2.11
CA PRO A 342 -25.46 -3.89 2.47
C PRO A 342 -25.02 -4.35 3.87
N LEU A 343 -23.99 -3.70 4.44
CA LEU A 343 -23.45 -4.04 5.75
C LEU A 343 -24.16 -3.30 6.89
N ARG A 344 -24.86 -2.20 6.55
CA ARG A 344 -25.53 -1.31 7.53
C ARG A 344 -27.01 -1.63 7.68
N THR A 345 -27.66 -2.14 6.62
CA THR A 345 -29.05 -2.63 6.62
C THR A 345 -29.12 -4.06 7.14
#